data_AF-A0A843IUQ7-F1
#
_entry.id   AF-A0A843IUQ7-F1
#
_cell.length_a   1.000
_cell.length_b   1.000
_cell.length_c   1.000
_cell.angle_alpha   90.00
_cell.angle_beta   90.00
_cell.angle_gamma   90.00
#
_symmetry.space_group_name_H-M   'P 1'
#
loop_
_entity.id
_entity.type
_entity.pdbx_description
1 polymer ?
#
loop_
_entity_poly.entity_id
_entity_poly.type
_entity_poly.pdbx_seq_one_letter_code
_entity_poly.pdbx_strand_id
1 'polypeptide(L)'
;MKVFRDGDTFIAPRGSYFEGNVKINGDFIAPPDTHFWGHLVVDGDLQLGPGSSVKYKLTCRNAVIGANVRIGGDVNVDNSITICDNTTVKNITAGGNVIIRPGVTVGDVKCGGTLYVFGKVKSGKLYGKQVKILRDPYPMYYEEPEEEQGGHGGLPPENPEYASEEYGTGEESRSRC
;
A
#
# COMPACT_ATOMS: atom_id res chain seq x y z
N MET A 1 0.45 21.24 21.28
CA MET A 1 0.39 19.80 20.91
C MET A 1 1.63 19.10 21.47
N LYS A 2 1.48 17.87 22.00
CA LYS A 2 2.61 17.09 22.52
C LYS A 2 2.98 16.01 21.49
N VAL A 3 4.11 16.17 20.82
CA VAL A 3 4.72 15.12 19.99
C VAL A 3 5.54 14.24 20.92
N PHE A 4 5.38 12.93 20.82
CA PHE A 4 6.20 11.98 21.57
C PHE A 4 7.56 11.87 20.90
N ARG A 5 8.62 11.74 21.70
CA ARG A 5 9.98 11.58 21.20
C ARG A 5 10.55 10.30 21.82
N ASP A 6 11.04 9.43 20.97
CA ASP A 6 11.82 8.24 21.35
C ASP A 6 13.14 8.29 20.59
N GLY A 7 14.23 8.62 21.29
CA GLY A 7 15.52 8.91 20.66
C GLY A 7 15.43 10.04 19.62
N ASP A 8 15.73 9.72 18.37
CA ASP A 8 15.67 10.66 17.23
C ASP A 8 14.36 10.54 16.44
N THR A 9 13.43 9.68 16.88
CA THR A 9 12.12 9.53 16.26
C THR A 9 11.08 10.38 16.98
N PHE A 10 10.35 11.18 16.22
CA PHE A 10 9.23 11.98 16.65
C PHE A 10 7.93 11.32 16.19
N ILE A 11 6.98 11.13 17.11
CA ILE A 11 5.72 10.45 16.87
C ILE A 11 4.58 11.39 17.24
N ALA A 12 3.79 11.78 16.24
CA ALA A 12 2.62 12.59 16.49
C ALA A 12 1.47 11.72 17.05
N PRO A 13 0.58 12.26 17.90
CA PRO A 13 -0.67 11.61 18.26
C PRO A 13 -1.60 11.39 17.05
N ARG A 14 -2.49 10.39 17.09
CA ARG A 14 -3.48 10.19 16.01
C ARG A 14 -4.38 11.42 15.85
N GLY A 15 -4.74 11.78 14.61
CA GLY A 15 -5.59 12.95 14.36
C GLY A 15 -4.87 14.27 14.62
N SER A 16 -3.54 14.27 14.56
CA SER A 16 -2.76 15.47 14.84
C SER A 16 -2.99 16.55 13.78
N TYR A 17 -3.15 17.78 14.24
CA TYR A 17 -3.25 18.96 13.41
C TYR A 17 -2.10 19.92 13.71
N PHE A 18 -1.36 20.29 12.67
CA PHE A 18 -0.23 21.22 12.74
C PHE A 18 -0.51 22.47 11.90
N GLU A 19 -0.57 23.60 12.58
CA GLU A 19 -0.71 24.91 11.94
C GLU A 19 0.68 25.50 11.64
N GLY A 20 0.83 26.03 10.42
CA GLY A 20 2.07 26.62 9.97
C GLY A 20 3.15 25.60 9.60
N ASN A 21 4.39 26.08 9.53
CA ASN A 21 5.52 25.31 9.06
C ASN A 21 6.07 24.42 10.19
N VAL A 22 6.30 23.15 9.90
CA VAL A 22 6.81 22.15 10.84
C VAL A 22 8.19 21.71 10.39
N LYS A 23 9.17 21.81 11.29
CA LYS A 23 10.50 21.23 11.10
C LYS A 23 10.75 20.17 12.17
N ILE A 24 11.15 18.97 11.73
CA ILE A 24 11.55 17.86 12.59
C ILE A 24 13.02 17.52 12.31
N ASN A 25 13.87 17.67 13.31
CA ASN A 25 15.29 17.31 13.20
C ASN A 25 15.49 15.84 13.62
N GLY A 26 15.03 14.91 12.80
CA GLY A 26 15.04 13.48 13.07
C GLY A 26 14.06 12.72 12.19
N ASP A 27 13.72 11.50 12.60
CA ASP A 27 12.69 10.70 11.94
C ASP A 27 11.30 11.13 12.43
N PHE A 28 10.29 11.01 11.58
CA PHE A 28 8.95 11.45 11.92
C PHE A 28 7.90 10.43 11.49
N ILE A 29 7.09 10.01 12.45
CA ILE A 29 5.93 9.14 12.24
C ILE A 29 4.68 9.98 12.48
N ALA A 30 4.02 10.34 11.39
CA ALA A 30 2.68 10.92 11.41
C ALA A 30 1.67 9.76 11.32
N PRO A 31 0.83 9.54 12.35
CA PRO A 31 -0.20 8.51 12.31
C PRO A 31 -1.31 8.88 11.31
N PRO A 32 -2.30 7.99 11.10
CA PRO A 32 -3.43 8.29 10.22
C PRO A 32 -4.18 9.57 10.63
N ASP A 33 -4.83 10.17 9.62
CA ASP A 33 -5.67 11.36 9.79
C ASP A 33 -4.90 12.59 10.32
N THR A 34 -3.60 12.71 9.99
CA THR A 34 -2.77 13.85 10.41
C THR A 34 -2.78 14.95 9.35
N HIS A 35 -2.94 16.21 9.77
CA HIS A 35 -3.03 17.36 8.87
C HIS A 35 -1.94 18.39 9.13
N PHE A 36 -1.21 18.76 8.07
CA PHE A 36 -0.21 19.82 8.07
C PHE A 36 -0.67 20.95 7.15
N TRP A 37 -0.90 22.13 7.72
CA TRP A 37 -1.33 23.30 6.96
C TRP A 37 -0.20 24.10 6.34
N GLY A 38 1.06 23.88 6.74
CA GLY A 38 2.23 24.56 6.18
C GLY A 38 3.19 23.65 5.42
N HIS A 39 4.45 24.08 5.37
CA HIS A 39 5.57 23.28 4.89
C HIS A 39 5.98 22.24 5.94
N LEU A 40 6.23 21.00 5.51
CA LEU A 40 6.75 19.94 6.36
C LEU A 40 8.20 19.64 5.95
N VAL A 41 9.14 19.80 6.87
CA VAL A 41 10.56 19.50 6.68
C VAL A 41 10.97 18.49 7.74
N VAL A 42 11.49 17.34 7.29
CA VAL A 42 11.95 16.25 8.16
C VAL A 42 13.37 15.90 7.75
N ASP A 43 14.35 16.02 8.64
CA ASP A 43 15.76 15.79 8.27
C ASP A 43 16.07 14.29 8.06
N GLY A 44 15.25 13.41 8.62
CA GLY A 44 15.34 11.96 8.51
C GLY A 44 14.21 11.32 7.70
N ASP A 45 13.77 10.16 8.15
CA ASP A 45 12.76 9.33 7.49
C ASP A 45 11.35 9.75 7.89
N LEU A 46 10.48 9.91 6.90
CA LEU A 46 9.09 10.27 7.11
C LEU A 46 8.15 9.10 6.81
N GLN A 47 7.32 8.76 7.79
CA GLN A 47 6.18 7.88 7.59
C GLN A 47 4.88 8.68 7.77
N LEU A 48 4.13 8.86 6.68
CA LEU A 48 2.84 9.51 6.69
C LEU A 48 1.73 8.45 6.70
N GLY A 49 0.95 8.42 7.76
CA GLY A 49 -0.16 7.50 7.91
C GLY A 49 -1.28 7.76 6.90
N PRO A 50 -2.11 6.75 6.60
CA PRO A 50 -3.24 6.87 5.69
C PRO A 50 -4.18 8.04 6.01
N GLY A 51 -4.77 8.64 4.98
CA GLY A 51 -5.74 9.74 5.12
C GLY A 51 -5.14 11.08 5.56
N SER A 52 -3.83 11.14 5.80
CA SER A 52 -3.14 12.37 6.18
C SER A 52 -3.08 13.39 5.02
N SER A 53 -2.83 14.65 5.33
CA SER A 53 -2.68 15.70 4.32
C SER A 53 -1.57 16.69 4.62
N VAL A 54 -0.82 17.08 3.59
CA VAL A 54 0.17 18.16 3.65
C VAL A 54 -0.23 19.22 2.63
N LYS A 55 -0.53 20.44 3.06
CA LYS A 55 -1.11 21.45 2.17
C LYS A 55 -0.09 22.00 1.15
N TYR A 56 1.16 22.17 1.57
CA TYR A 56 2.22 22.77 0.77
C TYR A 56 3.35 21.77 0.50
N LYS A 57 4.60 22.22 0.59
CA LYS A 57 5.79 21.44 0.25
C LYS A 57 6.15 20.45 1.35
N LEU A 58 6.63 19.29 0.95
CA LEU A 58 7.23 18.28 1.81
C LEU A 58 8.70 18.08 1.41
N THR A 59 9.61 18.11 2.39
CA THR A 59 11.03 17.79 2.21
C THR A 59 11.46 16.75 3.24
N CYS A 60 12.10 15.66 2.80
CA CYS A 60 12.65 14.63 3.70
C CYS A 60 13.78 13.81 3.10
N ARG A 61 14.43 12.96 3.91
CA ARG A 61 15.49 12.06 3.42
C ARG A 61 14.92 10.85 2.70
N ASN A 62 14.04 10.11 3.38
CA ASN A 62 13.25 9.01 2.82
C ASN A 62 11.78 9.23 3.17
N ALA A 63 10.87 8.72 2.35
CA ALA A 63 9.44 8.82 2.61
C ALA A 63 8.67 7.53 2.32
N VAL A 64 7.77 7.20 3.23
CA VAL A 64 6.65 6.28 2.99
C VAL A 64 5.36 7.05 3.14
N ILE A 65 4.66 7.25 2.03
CA ILE A 65 3.40 7.98 1.99
C ILE A 65 2.26 6.96 1.98
N GLY A 66 1.48 6.94 3.06
CA GLY A 66 0.35 6.05 3.25
C GLY A 66 -0.79 6.27 2.25
N ALA A 67 -1.75 5.35 2.24
CA ALA A 67 -2.85 5.37 1.30
C ALA A 67 -3.79 6.56 1.51
N ASN A 68 -4.45 7.03 0.45
CA ASN A 68 -5.40 8.16 0.48
C ASN A 68 -4.80 9.48 1.01
N VAL A 69 -3.48 9.64 0.98
CA VAL A 69 -2.83 10.88 1.41
C VAL A 69 -3.00 11.95 0.33
N ARG A 70 -3.07 13.21 0.75
CA ARG A 70 -3.14 14.36 -0.17
C ARG A 70 -2.02 15.35 0.11
N ILE A 71 -1.14 15.55 -0.88
CA ILE A 71 -0.05 16.53 -0.81
C ILE A 71 -0.28 17.59 -1.88
N GLY A 72 -0.58 18.81 -1.45
CA GLY A 72 -0.92 19.93 -2.32
C GLY A 72 0.28 20.62 -2.97
N GLY A 73 1.48 20.42 -2.45
CA GLY A 73 2.73 20.96 -3.00
C GLY A 73 3.68 19.90 -3.52
N ASP A 74 4.91 20.35 -3.81
CA ASP A 74 5.96 19.47 -4.32
C ASP A 74 6.56 18.62 -3.19
N VAL A 75 6.92 17.38 -3.52
CA VAL A 75 7.56 16.43 -2.62
C VAL A 75 9.01 16.28 -3.05
N ASN A 76 9.93 16.70 -2.18
CA ASN A 76 11.36 16.58 -2.38
C ASN A 76 11.94 15.55 -1.42
N VAL A 77 12.54 14.50 -1.97
CA VAL A 77 13.12 13.41 -1.19
C VAL A 77 14.58 13.21 -1.61
N ASP A 78 15.51 13.21 -0.66
CA ASP A 78 16.92 13.11 -1.02
C ASP A 78 17.27 11.71 -1.56
N ASN A 79 16.66 10.67 -0.96
CA ASN A 79 16.89 9.28 -1.32
C ASN A 79 15.64 8.68 -1.99
N SER A 80 14.93 7.78 -1.32
CA SER A 80 13.85 7.00 -1.94
C SER A 80 12.49 7.31 -1.35
N ILE A 81 11.45 7.18 -2.17
CA ILE A 81 10.06 7.38 -1.77
C ILE A 81 9.16 6.25 -2.26
N THR A 82 8.29 5.79 -1.37
CA THR A 82 7.19 4.88 -1.70
C THR A 82 5.86 5.58 -1.50
N ILE A 83 5.00 5.53 -2.51
CA ILE A 83 3.67 6.12 -2.49
C ILE A 83 2.63 5.02 -2.58
N CYS A 84 1.79 4.94 -1.55
CA CYS A 84 0.73 3.96 -1.45
C CYS A 84 -0.55 4.37 -2.18
N ASP A 85 -1.47 3.42 -2.24
CA ASP A 85 -2.65 3.44 -3.10
C ASP A 85 -3.51 4.71 -2.94
N ASN A 86 -4.11 5.16 -4.04
CA ASN A 86 -5.08 6.28 -4.06
C ASN A 86 -4.57 7.62 -3.50
N THR A 87 -3.26 7.83 -3.50
CA THR A 87 -2.65 9.07 -3.03
C THR A 87 -2.62 10.14 -4.14
N THR A 88 -2.81 11.40 -3.78
CA THR A 88 -2.66 12.55 -4.69
C THR A 88 -1.45 13.39 -4.30
N VAL A 89 -0.52 13.60 -5.23
CA VAL A 89 0.68 14.43 -5.04
C VAL A 89 0.84 15.39 -6.22
N LYS A 90 1.33 16.61 -5.99
CA LYS A 90 1.51 17.56 -7.10
C LYS A 90 2.69 17.17 -8.00
N ASN A 91 3.92 17.21 -7.49
CA ASN A 91 5.11 16.76 -8.21
C ASN A 91 6.05 16.04 -7.23
N ILE A 92 6.90 15.17 -7.77
CA ILE A 92 7.89 14.42 -6.97
C ILE A 92 9.27 14.64 -7.56
N THR A 93 10.23 14.98 -6.71
CA THR A 93 11.66 14.94 -7.01
C THR A 93 12.35 14.07 -5.98
N ALA A 94 13.01 13.00 -6.43
CA ALA A 94 13.74 12.05 -5.59
C ALA A 94 15.18 11.88 -6.09
N GLY A 95 16.18 11.82 -5.21
CA GLY A 95 17.55 11.50 -5.64
C GLY A 95 17.75 10.01 -5.97
N GLY A 96 16.96 9.13 -5.34
CA GLY A 96 17.01 7.67 -5.45
C GLY A 96 15.83 7.07 -6.18
N ASN A 97 15.32 5.95 -5.67
CA ASN A 97 14.24 5.19 -6.31
C ASN A 97 12.86 5.75 -5.93
N VAL A 98 11.92 5.63 -6.85
CA VAL A 98 10.52 6.02 -6.61
C VAL A 98 9.63 4.82 -6.88
N ILE A 99 8.75 4.50 -5.95
CA ILE A 99 7.73 3.46 -6.10
C ILE A 99 6.35 4.13 -6.06
N ILE A 100 5.56 3.93 -7.11
CA ILE A 100 4.20 4.45 -7.21
C ILE A 100 3.24 3.28 -7.32
N ARG A 101 2.34 3.17 -6.34
CA ARG A 101 1.32 2.13 -6.30
C ARG A 101 0.04 2.49 -7.08
N PRO A 102 -0.87 1.52 -7.34
CA PRO A 102 -2.08 1.76 -8.11
C PRO A 102 -2.99 2.87 -7.56
N GLY A 103 -3.70 3.55 -8.46
CA GLY A 103 -4.66 4.60 -8.10
C GLY A 103 -4.03 5.95 -7.75
N VAL A 104 -2.69 6.05 -7.72
CA VAL A 104 -2.00 7.31 -7.45
C VAL A 104 -2.25 8.31 -8.59
N THR A 105 -2.48 9.56 -8.21
CA THR A 105 -2.51 10.71 -9.11
C THR A 105 -1.35 11.64 -8.79
N VAL A 106 -0.44 11.80 -9.74
CA VAL A 106 0.74 12.66 -9.61
C VAL A 106 0.91 13.54 -10.85
N GLY A 107 1.51 14.72 -10.69
CA GLY A 107 2.04 15.50 -11.82
C GLY A 107 3.36 14.92 -12.31
N ASP A 108 4.39 15.75 -12.40
CA ASP A 108 5.69 15.32 -12.88
C ASP A 108 6.48 14.58 -11.79
N VAL A 109 7.17 13.51 -12.19
CA VAL A 109 8.02 12.69 -11.32
C VAL A 109 9.43 12.69 -11.88
N LYS A 110 10.40 13.09 -11.06
CA LYS A 110 11.82 13.06 -11.39
C LYS A 110 12.55 12.24 -10.34
N CYS A 111 13.29 11.23 -10.77
CA CYS A 111 14.10 10.42 -9.88
C CYS A 111 15.52 10.21 -10.42
N GLY A 112 16.51 10.16 -9.52
CA GLY A 112 17.89 9.82 -9.87
C GLY A 112 18.16 8.32 -9.92
N GLY A 113 17.21 7.48 -9.54
CA GLY A 113 17.28 6.02 -9.56
C GLY A 113 16.28 5.37 -10.54
N THR A 114 15.70 4.24 -10.11
CA THR A 114 14.64 3.54 -10.85
C THR A 114 13.27 4.01 -10.36
N LEU A 115 12.41 4.35 -11.32
CA LEU A 115 10.99 4.61 -11.09
C LEU A 115 10.19 3.32 -11.36
N TYR A 116 9.51 2.81 -10.34
CA TYR A 116 8.57 1.69 -10.42
C TYR A 116 7.14 2.21 -10.40
N VAL A 117 6.35 1.86 -11.40
CA VAL A 117 4.93 2.23 -11.50
C VAL A 117 4.11 0.96 -11.54
N PHE A 118 3.25 0.77 -10.54
CA PHE A 118 2.40 -0.41 -10.41
C PHE A 118 0.95 -0.08 -10.81
N GLY A 119 0.37 -0.92 -11.66
CA GLY A 119 -1.02 -0.84 -12.06
C GLY A 119 -1.38 0.47 -12.78
N LYS A 120 -2.60 0.96 -12.56
CA LYS A 120 -3.11 2.18 -13.20
C LYS A 120 -2.77 3.41 -12.35
N VAL A 121 -1.95 4.30 -12.92
CA VAL A 121 -1.53 5.57 -12.31
C VAL A 121 -1.82 6.71 -13.27
N LYS A 122 -2.26 7.86 -12.75
CA LYS A 122 -2.37 9.10 -13.51
C LYS A 122 -1.13 9.93 -13.22
N SER A 123 -0.26 10.11 -14.21
CA SER A 123 0.97 10.89 -14.06
C SER A 123 1.10 11.98 -15.12
N GLY A 124 1.84 13.04 -14.79
CA GLY A 124 2.48 13.91 -15.77
C GLY A 124 3.69 13.21 -16.40
N LYS A 125 4.79 13.95 -16.58
CA LYS A 125 6.02 13.42 -17.15
C LYS A 125 6.79 12.60 -16.13
N LEU A 126 7.26 11.43 -16.55
CA LEU A 126 8.02 10.50 -15.71
C LEU A 126 9.49 10.49 -16.17
N TYR A 127 10.39 10.85 -15.26
CA TYR A 127 11.82 10.89 -15.48
C TYR A 127 12.52 10.02 -14.43
N GLY A 128 13.35 9.09 -14.90
CA GLY A 128 14.20 8.25 -14.06
C GLY A 128 15.39 7.76 -14.86
N LYS A 129 16.44 7.26 -14.18
CA LYS A 129 17.51 6.53 -14.88
C LYS A 129 16.96 5.28 -15.56
N GLN A 130 15.99 4.64 -14.91
CA GLN A 130 15.20 3.55 -15.45
C GLN A 130 13.74 3.74 -15.06
N VAL A 131 12.81 3.40 -15.94
CA VAL A 131 11.37 3.41 -15.67
C VAL A 131 10.82 2.02 -15.92
N LYS A 132 10.25 1.39 -14.88
CA LYS A 132 9.68 0.04 -14.91
C LYS A 132 8.20 0.14 -14.61
N ILE A 133 7.38 -0.13 -15.63
CA ILE A 133 5.93 -0.17 -15.51
C ILE A 133 5.52 -1.63 -15.32
N LEU A 134 4.96 -1.93 -14.16
CA LEU A 134 4.53 -3.25 -13.74
C LEU A 134 3.01 -3.27 -13.80
N ARG A 135 2.48 -3.87 -14.86
CA ARG A 135 1.04 -4.14 -14.98
C ARG A 135 0.75 -5.46 -14.30
N ASP A 136 -0.41 -5.55 -13.65
CA ASP A 136 -0.88 -6.82 -13.09
C ASP A 136 -0.96 -7.85 -14.24
N PRO A 137 -0.26 -8.99 -14.13
CA PRO A 137 -0.45 -10.08 -15.06
C PRO A 137 -1.80 -10.73 -14.72
N TYR A 138 -2.67 -10.84 -15.70
CA TYR A 138 -3.99 -11.52 -15.69
C TYR A 138 -5.22 -10.73 -15.25
N PRO A 139 -6.08 -10.32 -16.21
CA PRO A 139 -7.51 -10.53 -16.04
C PRO A 139 -7.79 -12.04 -15.99
N MET A 140 -8.18 -12.55 -14.82
CA MET A 140 -8.76 -13.89 -14.73
C MET A 140 -10.16 -13.83 -15.35
N TYR A 141 -10.29 -14.21 -16.62
CA TYR A 141 -11.57 -14.60 -17.19
C TYR A 141 -11.87 -16.00 -16.65
N TYR A 142 -12.97 -16.13 -15.91
CA TYR A 142 -13.60 -17.44 -15.77
C TYR A 142 -14.41 -17.66 -17.05
N GLU A 143 -13.96 -18.58 -17.90
CA GLU A 143 -14.85 -19.15 -18.92
C GLU A 143 -15.85 -20.02 -18.16
N GLU A 144 -17.11 -19.60 -18.12
CA GLU A 144 -18.20 -20.49 -17.67
C GLU A 144 -18.21 -21.68 -18.64
N PRO A 145 -18.11 -22.94 -18.16
CA PRO A 145 -18.19 -24.08 -19.04
C PRO A 145 -19.57 -24.10 -19.69
N GLU A 146 -19.60 -24.10 -21.02
CA GLU A 146 -20.84 -24.29 -21.79
C GLU A 146 -21.49 -25.60 -21.31
N GLU A 147 -22.70 -25.52 -20.77
CA GLU A 147 -23.48 -26.70 -20.42
C GLU A 147 -23.77 -27.49 -21.70
N GLU A 148 -23.00 -28.55 -21.96
CA GLU A 148 -23.35 -29.55 -22.94
C GLU A 148 -24.67 -30.20 -22.53
N GLN A 149 -25.77 -29.76 -23.14
CA GLN A 149 -27.05 -30.49 -23.12
C GLN A 149 -26.93 -31.76 -23.98
N GLY A 150 -26.18 -32.74 -23.46
CA GLY A 150 -26.07 -34.10 -23.97
C GLY A 150 -27.07 -35.01 -23.27
N GLY A 151 -27.97 -35.61 -24.06
CA GLY A 151 -29.15 -36.31 -23.58
C GLY A 151 -28.94 -37.65 -22.86
N HIS A 152 -30.08 -38.13 -22.37
CA HIS A 152 -30.36 -39.38 -21.67
C HIS A 152 -29.52 -40.62 -22.05
N GLY A 153 -29.07 -41.37 -21.03
CA GLY A 153 -28.82 -42.81 -21.17
C GLY A 153 -27.99 -43.50 -20.07
N GLY A 154 -28.64 -43.99 -19.00
CA GLY A 154 -28.28 -45.25 -18.30
C GLY A 154 -27.32 -45.22 -17.09
N LEU A 155 -27.83 -45.65 -15.92
CA LEU A 155 -27.07 -46.31 -14.83
C LEU A 155 -27.37 -47.83 -14.89
N PRO A 156 -26.63 -48.71 -14.19
CA PRO A 156 -25.17 -48.91 -14.10
C PRO A 156 -24.81 -50.39 -14.41
N PRO A 157 -23.61 -50.89 -14.07
CA PRO A 157 -23.65 -51.92 -13.03
C PRO A 157 -22.63 -51.73 -11.91
N GLU A 158 -23.06 -52.13 -10.73
CA GLU A 158 -22.26 -52.39 -9.53
C GLU A 158 -21.28 -53.54 -9.80
N ASN A 159 -20.03 -53.43 -9.33
CA ASN A 159 -19.27 -54.62 -8.95
C ASN A 159 -18.49 -54.36 -7.65
N PRO A 160 -18.55 -55.29 -6.68
CA PRO A 160 -18.07 -55.10 -5.32
C PRO A 160 -16.71 -55.77 -5.15
N GLU A 161 -15.65 -54.99 -4.93
CA GLU A 161 -14.41 -55.57 -4.40
C GLU A 161 -13.64 -54.47 -3.66
N TYR A 162 -13.21 -54.82 -2.45
CA TYR A 162 -12.60 -53.99 -1.39
C TYR A 162 -13.56 -53.32 -0.40
N ALA A 163 -14.17 -54.18 0.42
CA ALA A 163 -14.51 -53.86 1.80
C ALA A 163 -13.28 -54.01 2.73
N SER A 164 -13.28 -53.19 3.78
CA SER A 164 -12.69 -53.34 5.12
C SER A 164 -11.16 -53.40 5.29
N GLU A 165 -10.62 -52.36 5.96
CA GLU A 165 -9.86 -52.57 7.20
C GLU A 165 -10.36 -51.58 8.27
N GLU A 166 -10.91 -52.14 9.35
CA GLU A 166 -11.27 -51.47 10.60
C GLU A 166 -10.04 -51.35 11.52
N TYR A 167 -9.86 -50.16 12.11
CA TYR A 167 -9.32 -49.91 13.44
C TYR A 167 -9.95 -48.57 13.87
N GLY A 168 -10.60 -48.32 15.00
CA GLY A 168 -10.94 -49.07 16.20
C GLY A 168 -11.34 -48.02 17.26
N THR A 169 -12.58 -48.10 17.75
CA THR A 169 -13.16 -47.70 19.07
C THR A 169 -12.41 -46.71 19.99
N GLY A 170 -13.01 -45.58 20.42
CA GLY A 170 -13.82 -45.42 21.67
C GLY A 170 -13.32 -44.17 22.44
N GLU A 171 -14.02 -43.40 23.28
CA GLU A 171 -15.32 -43.47 23.96
C GLU A 171 -15.82 -42.03 24.24
N GLU A 172 -17.14 -41.84 24.18
CA GLU A 172 -17.85 -40.72 24.80
C GLU A 172 -18.18 -41.12 26.25
N SER A 173 -17.86 -40.29 27.24
CA SER A 173 -18.32 -40.49 28.63
C SER A 173 -18.83 -39.19 29.23
N ARG A 174 -20.15 -39.03 29.18
CA ARG A 174 -20.93 -38.18 30.06
C ARG A 174 -20.85 -38.74 31.48
N SER A 175 -20.55 -37.90 32.48
CA SER A 175 -20.91 -38.20 33.86
C SER A 175 -21.80 -37.08 34.39
N ARG A 176 -23.06 -37.43 34.65
CA ARG A 176 -23.94 -36.74 35.59
C ARG A 176 -23.74 -37.42 36.94
N CYS A 177 -23.33 -36.65 37.93
CA CYS A 177 -23.73 -36.74 39.34
C CYS A 177 -23.82 -35.30 39.84
#